data_AF-A0AA40BNY2-F1
#
_entry.id   AF-A0AA40BNY2-F1
#
_cell.length_a   1.000
_cell.length_b   1.000
_cell.length_c   1.000
_cell.angle_alpha   90.00
_cell.angle_beta   90.00
_cell.angle_gamma   90.00
#
_symmetry.space_group_name_H-M   'P 1'
#
loop_
_entity.id
_entity.type
_entity.pdbx_description
1 polymer ?
#
loop_
_entity_poly.entity_id
_entity_poly.type
_entity_poly.pdbx_seq_one_letter_code
_entity_poly.pdbx_strand_id
1 'polypeptide(L)'
;MASGASGSSSSFNSGVPPSSHGQHSSPLYSTFTPTSAAISALTAESSLAQSPLGSLDLGPPGYHATIKLFERTPNETTIYLGPWEILGPSPRRIVWQCSYEGDTLEHYLPSDNPSSPHSHPYTLHSNHRRYSSPHELELFVSFPLEPHRIRYISHTDGLTCDDFVEVKYEFTTLESSISFQSDLRQRDLIDWFDVDVVWSDVHRRTDSYGNVRGLGTIQRMKLWRDRHSTFHYLSVYANHRRRWKEYLVDNFEREFRQRDDRHRRLQLTARAGSGQGRRGSAASGSSASQQQNEPEIRYLGIQFSRNSNVQPGTDDYARFILRWEAAHDADGQFEAPFPTEHVELPSPYMNGQEVPREFTLPYVNGAHGIAELPSPEPLGLPPVAESVDGRGSDGMQ
;
A
#
# COMPACT_ATOMS: atom_id res chain seq x y z
N MET A 1 34.33 42.20 48.55
CA MET A 1 35.33 41.39 49.26
C MET A 1 35.09 39.95 48.83
N ALA A 2 35.89 39.35 47.92
CA ALA A 2 37.24 38.80 48.16
C ALA A 2 37.18 37.66 49.22
N SER A 3 37.62 36.43 49.03
CA SER A 3 38.64 35.75 48.19
C SER A 3 38.32 34.23 48.19
N GLY A 4 38.93 33.28 47.50
CA GLY A 4 40.17 33.18 46.71
C GLY A 4 40.28 31.74 46.14
N ALA A 5 40.94 31.58 44.98
CA ALA A 5 42.21 30.84 44.74
C ALA A 5 42.11 29.30 44.90
N SER A 6 42.54 28.44 43.97
CA SER A 6 43.81 28.40 43.21
C SER A 6 43.63 27.52 41.95
N GLY A 7 44.19 27.83 40.77
CA GLY A 7 45.57 27.50 40.33
C GLY A 7 45.57 26.14 39.59
N SER A 8 46.03 25.93 38.35
CA SER A 8 47.12 26.54 37.54
C SER A 8 46.89 26.16 36.05
N SER A 9 46.91 27.06 35.07
CA SER A 9 48.03 27.41 34.14
C SER A 9 48.93 26.23 33.73
N SER A 10 49.19 25.96 32.44
CA SER A 10 49.86 26.86 31.49
C SER A 10 49.63 26.50 30.02
N SER A 11 49.97 27.45 29.15
CA SER A 11 49.66 27.53 27.73
C SER A 11 50.92 27.87 26.91
N PHE A 12 50.83 27.67 25.57
CA PHE A 12 51.61 28.29 24.48
C PHE A 12 53.02 27.68 24.22
N ASN A 13 53.58 27.58 23.00
CA ASN A 13 53.30 28.26 21.73
C ASN A 13 54.05 27.58 20.55
N SER A 14 53.54 27.83 19.32
CA SER A 14 54.26 28.12 18.05
C SER A 14 55.20 27.12 17.35
N GLY A 15 55.04 27.03 16.01
CA GLY A 15 56.19 26.93 15.08
C GLY A 15 56.08 25.88 13.96
N VAL A 16 56.15 26.32 12.70
CA VAL A 16 56.11 25.54 11.43
C VAL A 16 57.54 25.01 11.06
N PRO A 17 57.76 24.37 9.88
CA PRO A 17 58.06 22.95 9.61
C PRO A 17 59.57 22.61 9.47
N PRO A 18 59.93 21.35 9.10
CA PRO A 18 60.86 21.21 7.97
C PRO A 18 60.55 20.05 7.00
N SER A 19 61.05 20.23 5.78
CA SER A 19 60.95 19.37 4.60
C SER A 19 62.20 18.49 4.36
N SER A 20 61.96 17.32 3.74
CA SER A 20 62.89 16.44 2.97
C SER A 20 63.99 15.69 3.75
N HIS A 21 64.39 14.45 3.48
CA HIS A 21 64.26 13.52 2.35
C HIS A 21 64.37 12.07 2.88
N GLY A 22 63.70 11.13 2.21
CA GLY A 22 63.90 9.69 2.39
C GLY A 22 63.11 8.92 1.32
N GLN A 23 63.77 8.62 0.22
CA GLN A 23 63.23 7.95 -0.96
C GLN A 23 62.70 6.56 -0.62
N HIS A 24 61.51 6.18 -1.11
CA HIS A 24 61.27 4.87 -1.68
C HIS A 24 60.16 4.95 -2.73
N SER A 25 60.52 4.47 -3.90
CA SER A 25 59.80 4.44 -5.17
C SER A 25 58.65 3.43 -5.18
N SER A 26 57.52 3.85 -5.75
CA SER A 26 56.36 3.02 -6.06
C SER A 26 56.64 2.10 -7.25
N PRO A 27 56.01 0.91 -7.33
CA PRO A 27 55.67 0.31 -8.61
C PRO A 27 54.21 0.66 -8.97
N LEU A 28 54.08 1.19 -10.18
CA LEU A 28 52.86 1.31 -10.96
C LEU A 28 52.30 -0.07 -11.33
N TYR A 29 51.04 -0.08 -11.78
CA TYR A 29 50.25 -1.20 -12.34
C TYR A 29 49.41 -2.00 -11.33
N SER A 30 48.19 -1.52 -11.07
CA SER A 30 47.07 -2.40 -10.72
C SER A 30 46.36 -2.77 -12.01
N THR A 31 46.61 -4.01 -12.44
CA THR A 31 46.11 -4.60 -13.68
C THR A 31 44.59 -4.76 -13.64
N PHE A 32 43.95 -4.08 -14.57
CA PHE A 32 42.61 -4.35 -15.07
C PHE A 32 42.63 -5.69 -15.83
N THR A 33 41.76 -6.63 -15.51
CA THR A 33 41.10 -7.46 -16.54
C THR A 33 39.81 -8.12 -16.04
N PRO A 34 38.83 -8.30 -16.95
CA PRO A 34 37.49 -8.82 -16.68
C PRO A 34 37.43 -10.33 -16.91
N THR A 35 36.38 -11.02 -16.43
CA THR A 35 36.03 -12.32 -17.03
C THR A 35 34.52 -12.55 -16.99
N SER A 36 33.92 -12.36 -18.17
CA SER A 36 32.63 -12.94 -18.54
C SER A 36 32.86 -14.35 -19.10
N ALA A 37 31.91 -15.25 -18.80
CA ALA A 37 31.42 -16.40 -19.57
C ALA A 37 32.38 -17.24 -20.44
N ALA A 38 32.41 -18.58 -20.21
CA ALA A 38 31.94 -19.62 -21.17
C ALA A 38 32.61 -21.01 -20.97
N ILE A 39 31.75 -22.03 -20.76
CA ILE A 39 31.69 -23.36 -21.43
C ILE A 39 32.83 -24.41 -21.21
N SER A 40 32.45 -25.45 -20.44
CA SER A 40 32.59 -26.93 -20.60
C SER A 40 33.90 -27.62 -21.05
N ALA A 41 34.37 -28.61 -20.28
CA ALA A 41 34.24 -30.06 -20.58
C ALA A 41 35.04 -31.01 -19.64
N LEU A 42 34.30 -31.97 -19.01
CA LEU A 42 34.55 -33.41 -18.80
C LEU A 42 35.71 -33.97 -17.94
N THR A 43 35.35 -34.63 -16.83
CA THR A 43 35.53 -36.08 -16.48
C THR A 43 34.72 -36.39 -15.19
N ALA A 44 33.58 -37.11 -15.22
CA ALA A 44 33.37 -38.54 -14.92
C ALA A 44 33.90 -38.96 -13.51
N GLU A 45 33.17 -39.50 -12.52
CA GLU A 45 31.82 -40.05 -12.33
C GLU A 45 31.46 -39.97 -10.83
N SER A 46 30.20 -39.71 -10.47
CA SER A 46 29.54 -40.35 -9.32
C SER A 46 28.04 -40.10 -9.42
N SER A 47 27.32 -41.18 -9.64
CA SER A 47 25.89 -41.28 -9.88
C SER A 47 25.09 -41.12 -8.59
N LEU A 48 24.41 -39.98 -8.45
CA LEU A 48 23.16 -39.88 -7.69
C LEU A 48 22.16 -39.16 -8.58
N ALA A 49 21.02 -39.82 -8.80
CA ALA A 49 19.95 -39.36 -9.67
C ALA A 49 19.57 -37.91 -9.31
N GLN A 50 19.88 -36.98 -10.22
CA GLN A 50 19.36 -35.63 -10.15
C GLN A 50 17.84 -35.75 -10.25
N SER A 51 17.15 -35.34 -9.18
CA SER A 51 15.70 -35.20 -9.19
C SER A 51 15.33 -34.38 -10.43
N PRO A 52 14.39 -34.86 -11.26
CA PRO A 52 13.99 -34.11 -12.44
C PRO A 52 13.58 -32.71 -11.98
N LEU A 53 14.16 -31.68 -12.62
CA LEU A 53 13.68 -30.31 -12.50
C LEU A 53 12.17 -30.37 -12.68
N GLY A 54 11.43 -30.07 -11.62
CA GLY A 54 9.97 -30.17 -11.62
C GLY A 54 9.43 -29.45 -12.84
N SER A 55 8.49 -30.09 -13.55
CA SER A 55 7.77 -29.46 -14.66
C SER A 55 7.33 -28.06 -14.22
N LEU A 56 7.59 -27.05 -15.08
CA LEU A 56 7.16 -25.69 -14.83
C LEU A 56 5.64 -25.68 -14.72
N ASP A 57 5.14 -25.71 -13.50
CA ASP A 57 3.71 -25.67 -13.21
C ASP A 57 3.27 -24.21 -13.37
N LEU A 58 2.68 -23.94 -14.53
CA LEU A 58 2.17 -22.62 -14.90
C LEU A 58 0.80 -22.33 -14.26
N GLY A 59 0.27 -23.29 -13.49
CA GLY A 59 -1.07 -23.23 -12.94
C GLY A 59 -2.17 -23.37 -14.00
N PRO A 60 -3.41 -23.62 -13.55
CA PRO A 60 -4.59 -23.59 -14.41
C PRO A 60 -4.83 -22.16 -14.92
N PRO A 61 -5.42 -21.97 -16.12
CA PRO A 61 -5.67 -20.63 -16.65
C PRO A 61 -6.67 -19.86 -15.77
N GLY A 62 -6.43 -18.56 -15.56
CA GLY A 62 -7.37 -17.64 -14.91
C GLY A 62 -7.27 -17.52 -13.39
N TYR A 63 -6.26 -18.13 -12.75
CA TYR A 63 -5.98 -17.88 -11.33
C TYR A 63 -5.39 -16.48 -11.08
N HIS A 64 -5.74 -15.91 -9.93
CA HIS A 64 -5.28 -14.59 -9.48
C HIS A 64 -4.09 -14.67 -8.52
N ALA A 65 -4.01 -15.74 -7.71
CA ALA A 65 -2.95 -15.91 -6.73
C ALA A 65 -2.68 -17.37 -6.41
N THR A 66 -1.56 -17.65 -5.74
CA THR A 66 -1.30 -18.95 -5.12
C THR A 66 -1.08 -18.82 -3.62
N ILE A 67 -1.34 -19.90 -2.89
CA ILE A 67 -0.94 -20.08 -1.49
C ILE A 67 -0.31 -21.45 -1.33
N LYS A 68 0.72 -21.54 -0.49
CA LYS A 68 1.34 -22.81 -0.11
C LYS A 68 0.83 -23.26 1.25
N LEU A 69 0.22 -24.44 1.30
CA LEU A 69 -0.12 -25.12 2.55
C LEU A 69 0.97 -26.12 2.92
N PHE A 70 1.14 -26.34 4.23
CA PHE A 70 2.12 -27.28 4.78
C PHE A 70 3.57 -27.05 4.28
N GLU A 71 3.96 -25.78 4.16
CA GLU A 71 5.30 -25.36 3.68
C GLU A 71 6.40 -26.14 4.43
N ARG A 72 7.38 -26.67 3.69
CA ARG A 72 8.54 -27.43 4.22
C ARG A 72 8.17 -28.77 4.88
N THR A 73 7.00 -29.30 4.58
CA THR A 73 6.62 -30.67 4.95
C THR A 73 6.55 -31.56 3.71
N PRO A 74 6.56 -32.90 3.86
CA PRO A 74 6.32 -33.81 2.73
C PRO A 74 4.95 -33.61 2.06
N ASN A 75 4.02 -32.93 2.71
CA ASN A 75 2.67 -32.66 2.23
C ASN A 75 2.52 -31.23 1.69
N GLU A 76 3.63 -30.51 1.42
CA GLU A 76 3.59 -29.16 0.86
C GLU A 76 2.77 -29.15 -0.44
N THR A 77 1.71 -28.35 -0.45
CA THR A 77 0.77 -28.28 -1.56
C THR A 77 0.56 -26.83 -1.96
N THR A 78 0.65 -26.55 -3.26
CA THR A 78 0.33 -25.22 -3.81
C THR A 78 -1.11 -25.22 -4.29
N ILE A 79 -1.91 -24.27 -3.80
CA ILE A 79 -3.30 -24.07 -4.19
C ILE A 79 -3.38 -22.86 -5.11
N TYR A 80 -4.06 -23.04 -6.24
CA TYR A 80 -4.34 -21.99 -7.21
C TYR A 80 -5.68 -21.32 -6.87
N LEU A 81 -5.63 -20.02 -6.63
CA LEU A 81 -6.73 -19.21 -6.14
C LEU A 81 -7.26 -18.35 -7.28
N GLY A 82 -8.54 -18.51 -7.60
CA GLY A 82 -9.30 -17.70 -8.54
C GLY A 82 -9.88 -16.44 -7.86
N PRO A 83 -11.10 -16.04 -8.23
CA PRO A 83 -11.76 -14.89 -7.63
C PRO A 83 -11.97 -15.04 -6.11
N TRP A 84 -11.98 -13.91 -5.40
CA TRP A 84 -12.26 -13.85 -3.97
C TRP A 84 -13.54 -13.09 -3.67
N GLU A 85 -14.12 -13.39 -2.51
CA GLU A 85 -15.18 -12.62 -1.89
C GLU A 85 -14.86 -12.44 -0.40
N ILE A 86 -15.16 -11.27 0.16
CA ILE A 86 -15.01 -11.02 1.60
C ILE A 86 -16.38 -11.12 2.24
N LEU A 87 -16.55 -12.13 3.09
CA LEU A 87 -17.82 -12.45 3.72
C LEU A 87 -17.81 -12.19 5.22
N GLY A 88 -19.00 -11.84 5.71
CA GLY A 88 -19.37 -11.85 7.12
C GLY A 88 -18.80 -10.69 7.94
N PRO A 89 -19.59 -10.14 8.87
CA PRO A 89 -19.06 -9.27 9.91
C PRO A 89 -18.54 -10.06 11.12
N SER A 90 -18.84 -11.36 11.27
CA SER A 90 -18.28 -12.18 12.37
C SER A 90 -18.44 -13.71 12.15
N PRO A 91 -17.36 -14.49 11.97
CA PRO A 91 -16.01 -14.03 11.69
C PRO A 91 -15.92 -13.49 10.25
N ARG A 92 -15.25 -12.35 10.09
CA ARG A 92 -14.87 -11.87 8.76
C ARG A 92 -13.89 -12.84 8.10
N ARG A 93 -14.19 -13.26 6.87
CA ARG A 93 -13.35 -14.21 6.13
C ARG A 93 -13.26 -13.88 4.65
N ILE A 94 -12.14 -14.24 4.04
CA ILE A 94 -11.96 -14.23 2.59
C ILE A 94 -12.28 -15.63 2.08
N VAL A 95 -13.16 -15.73 1.09
CA VAL A 95 -13.46 -16.99 0.41
C VAL A 95 -12.87 -16.91 -0.99
N TRP A 96 -11.95 -17.81 -1.28
CA TRP A 96 -11.36 -17.99 -2.60
C TRP A 96 -12.07 -19.12 -3.33
N GLN A 97 -12.50 -18.84 -4.55
CA GLN A 97 -12.87 -19.87 -5.51
C GLN A 97 -11.56 -20.45 -6.06
N CYS A 98 -11.24 -21.69 -5.71
CA CYS A 98 -10.01 -22.30 -6.19
C CYS A 98 -10.17 -22.71 -7.65
N SER A 99 -9.05 -22.77 -8.38
CA SER A 99 -9.08 -23.00 -9.83
C SER A 99 -9.41 -24.45 -10.22
N TYR A 100 -9.42 -25.37 -9.25
CA TYR A 100 -9.93 -26.73 -9.44
C TYR A 100 -11.43 -26.74 -9.14
N GLU A 101 -12.20 -27.43 -9.99
CA GLU A 101 -13.66 -27.36 -9.98
C GLU A 101 -14.26 -27.76 -8.63
N GLY A 102 -15.00 -26.83 -8.01
CA GLY A 102 -15.70 -27.02 -6.74
C GLY A 102 -14.83 -26.86 -5.48
N ASP A 103 -13.53 -26.61 -5.63
CA ASP A 103 -12.64 -26.39 -4.50
C ASP A 103 -12.80 -24.97 -3.93
N THR A 104 -12.73 -24.86 -2.60
CA THR A 104 -12.84 -23.57 -1.92
C THR A 104 -11.79 -23.44 -0.81
N LEU A 105 -11.25 -22.22 -0.66
CA LEU A 105 -10.36 -21.89 0.44
C LEU A 105 -10.93 -20.70 1.22
N GLU A 106 -11.21 -20.93 2.49
CA GLU A 106 -11.62 -19.90 3.44
C GLU A 106 -10.43 -19.45 4.27
N HIS A 107 -10.15 -18.15 4.27
CA HIS A 107 -9.18 -17.50 5.15
C HIS A 107 -9.90 -16.64 6.17
N TYR A 108 -9.90 -17.08 7.43
CA TYR A 108 -10.52 -16.38 8.55
C TYR A 108 -9.59 -15.27 9.06
N LEU A 109 -10.10 -14.04 9.10
CA LEU A 109 -9.35 -12.90 9.60
C LEU A 109 -9.44 -12.85 11.14
N PRO A 110 -8.39 -12.40 11.83
CA PRO A 110 -8.36 -12.33 13.30
C PRO A 110 -9.27 -11.24 13.88
N SER A 111 -9.78 -10.33 13.05
CA SER A 111 -10.63 -9.23 13.46
C SER A 111 -11.74 -8.98 12.44
N ASP A 112 -12.90 -8.68 12.99
CA ASP A 112 -14.09 -8.29 12.24
C ASP A 112 -14.01 -6.85 11.72
N ASN A 113 -13.17 -6.02 12.34
CA ASN A 113 -12.98 -4.63 11.93
C ASN A 113 -11.94 -4.54 10.79
N PRO A 114 -12.30 -4.02 9.59
CA PRO A 114 -11.36 -3.86 8.48
C PRO A 114 -10.23 -2.85 8.77
N SER A 115 -10.43 -1.93 9.71
CA SER A 115 -9.41 -1.01 10.20
C SER A 115 -8.47 -1.62 11.24
N SER A 116 -8.70 -2.88 11.65
CA SER A 116 -7.84 -3.54 12.63
C SER A 116 -6.45 -3.80 12.06
N PRO A 117 -5.36 -3.39 12.75
CA PRO A 117 -4.00 -3.59 12.27
C PRO A 117 -3.61 -5.07 12.15
N HIS A 118 -4.32 -5.97 12.83
CA HIS A 118 -4.09 -7.42 12.76
C HIS A 118 -4.51 -8.03 11.43
N SER A 119 -5.45 -7.39 10.72
CA SER A 119 -5.98 -7.85 9.44
C SER A 119 -5.27 -7.21 8.24
N HIS A 120 -4.26 -6.37 8.46
CA HIS A 120 -3.62 -5.60 7.39
C HIS A 120 -2.48 -6.39 6.74
N PRO A 121 -2.51 -6.53 5.40
CA PRO A 121 -1.51 -7.28 4.66
C PRO A 121 -0.18 -6.53 4.58
N TYR A 122 0.91 -7.29 4.42
CA TYR A 122 2.28 -6.80 4.32
C TYR A 122 2.93 -7.19 3.01
N THR A 123 3.61 -6.23 2.38
CA THR A 123 4.39 -6.39 1.14
C THR A 123 5.82 -5.93 1.35
N LEU A 124 6.77 -6.51 0.62
CA LEU A 124 8.20 -6.29 0.84
C LEU A 124 8.72 -5.00 0.16
N HIS A 125 9.74 -4.42 0.76
CA HIS A 125 10.52 -3.30 0.21
C HIS A 125 11.49 -3.78 -0.88
N SER A 126 11.73 -3.02 -1.96
CA SER A 126 12.63 -3.40 -3.10
C SER A 126 14.00 -3.96 -2.70
N ASN A 127 14.69 -3.35 -1.75
CA ASN A 127 15.97 -3.86 -1.20
C ASN A 127 15.94 -5.31 -0.70
N HIS A 128 14.79 -5.91 -0.44
CA HIS A 128 14.68 -7.32 -0.06
C HIS A 128 14.99 -8.26 -1.24
N ARG A 129 14.89 -7.79 -2.50
CA ARG A 129 15.32 -8.50 -3.70
C ARG A 129 16.04 -7.57 -4.67
N ARG A 130 17.38 -7.68 -4.72
CA ARG A 130 18.29 -6.73 -5.39
C ARG A 130 18.11 -6.54 -6.90
N TYR A 131 17.37 -7.42 -7.59
CA TYR A 131 17.23 -7.42 -9.06
C TYR A 131 15.80 -7.49 -9.56
N SER A 132 14.81 -7.38 -8.67
CA SER A 132 13.40 -7.35 -9.03
C SER A 132 12.95 -5.92 -9.31
N SER A 133 12.03 -5.73 -10.24
CA SER A 133 11.27 -4.49 -10.31
C SER A 133 10.61 -4.25 -8.94
N PRO A 134 10.66 -3.04 -8.33
CA PRO A 134 10.00 -2.76 -7.06
C PRO A 134 8.51 -3.16 -7.05
N HIS A 135 7.87 -3.11 -8.21
CA HIS A 135 6.46 -3.51 -8.41
C HIS A 135 6.25 -5.03 -8.24
N GLU A 136 7.23 -5.88 -8.57
CA GLU A 136 7.10 -7.34 -8.38
C GLU A 136 6.93 -7.72 -6.91
N LEU A 137 7.52 -6.95 -5.98
CA LEU A 137 7.36 -7.21 -4.55
C LEU A 137 5.94 -6.93 -4.04
N GLU A 138 5.14 -6.20 -4.81
CA GLU A 138 3.72 -6.00 -4.51
C GLU A 138 2.89 -7.25 -4.83
N LEU A 139 3.40 -8.18 -5.64
CA LEU A 139 2.74 -9.46 -5.91
C LEU A 139 2.79 -10.39 -4.70
N PHE A 140 3.71 -10.17 -3.76
CA PHE A 140 3.89 -11.03 -2.58
C PHE A 140 3.22 -10.38 -1.37
N VAL A 141 2.03 -10.88 -1.02
CA VAL A 141 1.22 -10.38 0.08
C VAL A 141 1.26 -11.36 1.25
N SER A 142 1.52 -10.89 2.45
CA SER A 142 1.70 -11.74 3.63
C SER A 142 1.00 -11.20 4.87
N PHE A 143 0.73 -12.07 5.83
CA PHE A 143 0.19 -11.71 7.15
C PHE A 143 1.19 -12.11 8.25
N PRO A 144 2.22 -11.28 8.50
CA PRO A 144 3.37 -11.69 9.30
C PRO A 144 3.16 -11.57 10.82
N LEU A 145 2.01 -11.06 11.27
CA LEU A 145 1.77 -10.77 12.68
C LEU A 145 1.41 -12.02 13.47
N GLU A 146 0.47 -12.80 12.95
CA GLU A 146 -0.01 -14.01 13.56
C GLU A 146 -0.46 -15.02 12.49
N PRO A 147 -0.34 -16.34 12.75
CA PRO A 147 -0.94 -17.35 11.90
C PRO A 147 -2.45 -17.15 11.81
N HIS A 148 -3.02 -17.31 10.62
CA HIS A 148 -4.45 -17.20 10.40
C HIS A 148 -5.04 -18.58 10.13
N ARG A 149 -6.27 -18.78 10.56
CA ARG A 149 -6.99 -20.02 10.29
C ARG A 149 -7.36 -20.08 8.81
N ILE A 150 -6.86 -21.11 8.13
CA ILE A 150 -7.21 -21.46 6.76
C ILE A 150 -8.01 -22.76 6.79
N ARG A 151 -9.12 -22.76 6.05
CA ARG A 151 -9.88 -23.97 5.75
C ARG A 151 -9.87 -24.20 4.24
N TYR A 152 -9.35 -25.33 3.80
CA TYR A 152 -9.38 -25.75 2.40
C TYR A 152 -10.26 -26.98 2.25
N ILE A 153 -11.26 -26.87 1.38
CA ILE A 153 -12.25 -27.90 1.08
C ILE A 153 -12.06 -28.26 -0.39
N SER A 154 -11.59 -29.47 -0.62
CA SER A 154 -11.57 -30.05 -1.95
C SER A 154 -12.93 -30.67 -2.28
N HIS A 155 -13.39 -30.50 -3.51
CA HIS A 155 -14.60 -31.13 -4.00
C HIS A 155 -14.50 -32.67 -4.00
N THR A 156 -13.31 -33.23 -4.22
CA THR A 156 -13.11 -34.68 -4.29
C THR A 156 -12.93 -35.30 -2.92
N ASP A 157 -12.12 -34.68 -2.06
CA ASP A 157 -11.68 -35.27 -0.79
C ASP A 157 -12.42 -34.69 0.43
N GLY A 158 -13.26 -33.67 0.23
CA GLY A 158 -13.94 -32.96 1.29
C GLY A 158 -13.00 -32.01 2.04
N LEU A 159 -13.04 -32.03 3.37
CA LEU A 159 -12.19 -31.15 4.18
C LEU A 159 -10.73 -31.63 4.19
N THR A 160 -9.87 -30.96 3.44
CA THR A 160 -8.45 -31.32 3.30
C THR A 160 -7.56 -30.61 4.32
N CYS A 161 -7.92 -29.40 4.74
CA CYS A 161 -7.18 -28.62 5.73
C CYS A 161 -8.11 -27.72 6.57
N ASP A 162 -7.88 -27.66 7.88
CA ASP A 162 -8.44 -26.66 8.81
C ASP A 162 -7.38 -26.39 9.89
N ASP A 163 -6.49 -25.43 9.64
CA ASP A 163 -5.33 -25.18 10.51
C ASP A 163 -4.92 -23.69 10.52
N PHE A 164 -4.12 -23.30 11.49
CA PHE A 164 -3.52 -21.98 11.60
C PHE A 164 -2.16 -21.95 10.90
N VAL A 165 -2.06 -21.19 9.82
CA VAL A 165 -0.84 -21.12 8.99
C VAL A 165 -0.36 -19.68 8.79
N GLU A 166 0.93 -19.52 8.51
CA GLU A 166 1.46 -18.24 8.01
C GLU A 166 0.94 -17.99 6.59
N VAL A 167 0.00 -17.06 6.44
CA VAL A 167 -0.62 -16.80 5.14
C VAL A 167 0.30 -15.95 4.27
N LYS A 168 0.66 -16.50 3.11
CA LYS A 168 1.47 -15.86 2.06
C LYS A 168 0.79 -16.11 0.72
N TYR A 169 0.40 -15.04 0.04
CA TYR A 169 -0.15 -15.05 -1.30
C TYR A 169 0.89 -14.57 -2.30
N GLU A 170 0.98 -15.25 -3.43
CA GLU A 170 1.73 -14.80 -4.61
C GLU A 170 0.76 -14.54 -5.75
N PHE A 171 0.54 -13.26 -6.07
CA PHE A 171 -0.38 -12.83 -7.11
C PHE A 171 0.24 -12.90 -8.50
N THR A 172 -0.59 -13.23 -9.50
CA THR A 172 -0.17 -13.26 -10.90
C THR A 172 -0.09 -11.86 -11.52
N THR A 173 -0.92 -10.93 -11.04
CA THR A 173 -0.94 -9.54 -11.52
C THR A 173 -0.92 -8.52 -10.40
N LEU A 174 -0.31 -7.36 -10.69
CA LEU A 174 -0.24 -6.24 -9.76
C LEU A 174 -1.65 -5.71 -9.42
N GLU A 175 -2.51 -5.62 -10.43
CA GLU A 175 -3.90 -5.18 -10.29
C GLU A 175 -4.70 -6.07 -9.34
N SER A 176 -4.54 -7.40 -9.42
CA SER A 176 -5.22 -8.33 -8.51
C SER A 176 -4.74 -8.14 -7.07
N SER A 177 -3.43 -7.98 -6.86
CA SER A 177 -2.87 -7.72 -5.52
C SER A 177 -3.39 -6.40 -4.94
N ILE A 178 -3.41 -5.32 -5.73
CA ILE A 178 -3.91 -4.02 -5.31
C ILE A 178 -5.40 -4.09 -4.95
N SER A 179 -6.20 -4.73 -5.81
CA SER A 179 -7.65 -4.89 -5.61
C SER A 179 -7.94 -5.70 -4.34
N PHE A 180 -7.26 -6.84 -4.18
CA PHE A 180 -7.38 -7.68 -2.99
C PHE A 180 -7.06 -6.93 -1.70
N GLN A 181 -5.94 -6.22 -1.67
CA GLN A 181 -5.55 -5.43 -0.49
C GLN A 181 -6.54 -4.29 -0.21
N SER A 182 -7.12 -3.70 -1.26
CA SER A 182 -8.10 -2.63 -1.15
C SER A 182 -9.43 -3.13 -0.57
N ASP A 183 -9.93 -4.26 -1.06
CA ASP A 183 -11.14 -4.90 -0.56
C ASP A 183 -10.97 -5.34 0.90
N LEU A 184 -9.80 -5.89 1.22
CA LEU A 184 -9.47 -6.31 2.59
C LEU A 184 -9.51 -5.15 3.58
N ARG A 185 -9.20 -3.94 3.14
CA ARG A 185 -9.18 -2.74 4.00
C ARG A 185 -10.44 -1.90 3.90
N GLN A 186 -11.33 -2.18 2.93
CA GLN A 186 -12.40 -1.26 2.52
C GLN A 186 -11.88 0.14 2.18
N ARG A 187 -10.68 0.20 1.56
CA ARG A 187 -9.98 1.43 1.19
C ARG A 187 -9.27 1.22 -0.12
N ASP A 188 -9.28 2.22 -0.99
CA ASP A 188 -8.54 2.15 -2.25
C ASP A 188 -7.07 2.50 -2.03
N LEU A 189 -6.17 1.62 -2.47
CA LEU A 189 -4.73 1.91 -2.47
C LEU A 189 -4.43 2.95 -3.55
N ILE A 190 -4.05 4.17 -3.13
CA ILE A 190 -3.72 5.26 -4.03
C ILE A 190 -2.31 5.09 -4.58
N ASP A 191 -1.35 4.81 -3.69
CA ASP A 191 0.04 4.64 -4.06
C ASP A 191 0.85 3.97 -2.93
N TRP A 192 2.05 3.52 -3.26
CA TRP A 192 3.02 2.96 -2.32
C TRP A 192 4.43 3.44 -2.61
N PHE A 193 5.23 3.48 -1.54
CA PHE A 193 6.54 4.12 -1.55
C PHE A 193 7.54 3.27 -0.77
N ASP A 194 8.70 3.01 -1.37
CA ASP A 194 9.80 2.39 -0.66
C ASP A 194 10.54 3.43 0.19
N VAL A 195 10.58 3.17 1.49
CA VAL A 195 11.16 4.07 2.49
C VAL A 195 12.26 3.37 3.28
N ASP A 196 13.44 4.01 3.32
CA ASP A 196 14.57 3.52 4.10
C ASP A 196 14.27 3.61 5.59
N VAL A 197 13.68 4.73 6.02
CA VAL A 197 13.32 4.96 7.42
C VAL A 197 12.18 5.97 7.55
N VAL A 198 11.23 5.63 8.42
CA VAL A 198 10.21 6.52 8.96
C VAL A 198 10.50 6.72 10.44
N TRP A 199 10.41 7.94 10.96
CA TRP A 199 10.67 8.25 12.36
C TRP A 199 9.75 9.38 12.87
N SER A 200 9.72 9.60 14.18
CA SER A 200 8.95 10.68 14.81
C SER A 200 9.77 11.31 15.94
N ASP A 201 9.19 12.26 16.67
CA ASP A 201 9.79 12.81 17.89
C ASP A 201 9.83 11.78 19.03
N VAL A 202 8.84 10.88 19.10
CA VAL A 202 8.80 9.76 20.06
C VAL A 202 9.73 8.62 19.62
N HIS A 203 9.79 8.34 18.31
CA HIS A 203 10.61 7.26 17.75
C HIS A 203 11.75 7.86 16.93
N ARG A 204 12.90 8.13 17.59
CA ARG A 204 14.06 8.76 16.95
C ARG A 204 14.56 7.98 15.73
N ARG A 205 15.07 8.72 14.74
CA ARG A 205 15.66 8.15 13.51
C ARG A 205 16.82 7.21 13.82
N THR A 206 17.69 7.58 14.76
CA THR A 206 18.86 6.79 15.15
C THR A 206 18.84 6.46 16.64
N ASP A 207 19.52 5.38 17.02
CA ASP A 207 19.82 5.07 18.42
C ASP A 207 20.98 5.95 18.97
N SER A 208 21.39 5.69 20.22
CA SER A 208 22.50 6.39 20.88
C SER A 208 23.88 6.13 20.24
N TYR A 209 24.00 5.05 19.46
CA TYR A 209 25.23 4.66 18.76
C TYR A 209 25.26 5.18 17.31
N GLY A 210 24.19 5.83 16.85
CA GLY A 210 24.05 6.36 15.49
C GLY A 210 23.45 5.38 14.48
N ASN A 211 23.05 4.17 14.89
CA ASN A 211 22.43 3.20 13.99
C ASN A 211 21.00 3.61 13.65
N VAL A 212 20.58 3.36 12.40
CA VAL A 212 19.22 3.66 11.94
C VAL A 212 18.24 2.72 12.63
N ARG A 213 17.23 3.30 13.28
CA ARG A 213 16.23 2.57 14.07
C ARG A 213 14.81 2.94 13.66
N GLY A 214 14.46 4.23 13.80
CA GLY A 214 13.15 4.77 13.40
C GLY A 214 11.94 4.06 14.02
N LEU A 215 10.76 4.44 13.51
CA LEU A 215 9.50 3.75 13.69
C LEU A 215 9.41 2.51 12.78
N GLY A 216 9.76 2.69 11.50
CA GLY A 216 9.80 1.63 10.49
C GLY A 216 11.03 1.81 9.60
N THR A 217 11.72 0.72 9.28
CA THR A 217 12.96 0.73 8.48
C THR A 217 12.92 -0.30 7.36
N ILE A 218 13.38 0.11 6.17
CA ILE A 218 13.36 -0.69 4.95
C ILE A 218 11.95 -1.25 4.74
N GLN A 219 10.97 -0.34 4.66
CA GLN A 219 9.55 -0.67 4.61
C GLN A 219 8.89 -0.10 3.38
N ARG A 220 7.75 -0.68 3.01
CA ARG A 220 6.83 -0.06 2.06
C ARG A 220 5.76 0.71 2.82
N MET A 221 5.72 2.02 2.59
CA MET A 221 4.68 2.90 3.09
C MET A 221 3.55 2.99 2.06
N LYS A 222 2.30 3.05 2.51
CA LYS A 222 1.13 3.05 1.61
C LYS A 222 0.19 4.20 1.92
N LEU A 223 -0.33 4.84 0.88
CA LEU A 223 -1.34 5.88 0.96
C LEU A 223 -2.67 5.31 0.48
N TRP A 224 -3.70 5.47 1.30
CA TRP A 224 -5.02 4.91 1.08
C TRP A 224 -6.05 6.02 1.04
N ARG A 225 -7.11 5.79 0.27
CA ARG A 225 -8.33 6.58 0.32
C ARG A 225 -9.44 5.71 0.89
N ASP A 226 -10.16 6.24 1.85
CA ASP A 226 -11.32 5.54 2.39
C ASP A 226 -12.44 5.43 1.34
N ARG A 227 -13.14 4.28 1.27
CA ARG A 227 -14.23 4.12 0.29
C ARG A 227 -15.52 4.82 0.72
N HIS A 228 -15.70 5.00 2.03
CA HIS A 228 -16.92 5.53 2.63
C HIS A 228 -16.81 7.00 3.03
N SER A 229 -15.60 7.56 3.04
CA SER A 229 -15.33 8.97 3.30
C SER A 229 -14.36 9.52 2.27
N THR A 230 -14.07 10.82 2.32
CA THR A 230 -13.01 11.41 1.49
C THR A 230 -11.63 11.28 2.09
N PHE A 231 -11.51 10.82 3.34
CA PHE A 231 -10.27 10.83 4.09
C PHE A 231 -9.20 9.93 3.51
N HIS A 232 -7.97 10.43 3.55
CA HIS A 232 -6.79 9.66 3.21
C HIS A 232 -6.03 9.20 4.45
N TYR A 233 -5.41 8.02 4.34
CA TYR A 233 -4.66 7.39 5.42
C TYR A 233 -3.26 7.00 4.95
N LEU A 234 -2.27 7.30 5.76
CA LEU A 234 -0.90 6.84 5.59
C LEU A 234 -0.63 5.65 6.52
N SER A 235 -0.31 4.49 5.94
CA SER A 235 0.01 3.28 6.71
C SER A 235 1.51 2.99 6.68
N VAL A 236 2.08 2.78 7.86
CA VAL A 236 3.49 2.43 8.07
C VAL A 236 3.59 1.20 8.97
N TYR A 237 4.38 0.22 8.57
CA TYR A 237 4.66 -0.92 9.43
C TYR A 237 5.75 -0.56 10.46
N ALA A 238 5.44 -0.67 11.75
CA ALA A 238 6.37 -0.34 12.82
C ALA A 238 7.19 -1.58 13.23
N ASN A 239 8.41 -1.72 12.70
CA ASN A 239 9.25 -2.92 12.83
C ASN A 239 9.39 -3.42 14.28
N HIS A 240 9.68 -2.52 15.22
CA HIS A 240 9.94 -2.91 16.62
C HIS A 240 8.72 -3.38 17.39
N ARG A 241 7.53 -2.90 17.00
CA ARG A 241 6.28 -3.26 17.68
C ARG A 241 5.48 -4.28 16.88
N ARG A 242 5.98 -4.69 15.71
CA ARG A 242 5.30 -5.58 14.74
C ARG A 242 3.81 -5.22 14.66
N ARG A 243 3.53 -3.98 14.26
CA ARG A 243 2.16 -3.50 14.12
C ARG A 243 2.07 -2.41 13.09
N TRP A 244 0.93 -2.32 12.43
CA TRP A 244 0.62 -1.20 11.57
C TRP A 244 0.35 0.07 12.38
N LYS A 245 0.85 1.18 11.86
CA LYS A 245 0.54 2.53 12.31
C LYS A 245 -0.13 3.25 11.17
N GLU A 246 -1.34 3.71 11.42
CA GLU A 246 -2.11 4.50 10.47
C GLU A 246 -2.20 5.93 10.98
N TYR A 247 -2.08 6.87 10.06
CA TYR A 247 -2.27 8.27 10.33
C TYR A 247 -3.22 8.87 9.29
N LEU A 248 -4.19 9.66 9.73
CA LEU A 248 -4.97 10.49 8.83
C LEU A 248 -4.06 11.54 8.19
N VAL A 249 -4.19 11.74 6.88
CA VAL A 249 -3.44 12.77 6.16
C VAL A 249 -3.78 14.16 6.71
N ASP A 250 -5.06 14.43 6.98
CA ASP A 250 -5.52 15.72 7.53
C ASP A 250 -4.94 16.07 8.92
N ASN A 251 -4.40 15.09 9.65
CA ASN A 251 -3.71 15.35 10.93
C ASN A 251 -2.37 16.08 10.76
N PHE A 252 -1.87 16.20 9.52
CA PHE A 252 -0.62 16.87 9.21
C PHE A 252 -0.84 18.15 8.39
N GLU A 253 0.13 19.06 8.47
CA GLU A 253 0.20 20.22 7.60
C GLU A 253 0.39 19.77 6.15
N ARG A 254 -0.24 20.52 5.23
CA ARG A 254 -0.11 20.27 3.80
C ARG A 254 1.32 20.54 3.34
N GLU A 255 1.94 21.62 3.84
CA GLU A 255 3.25 22.08 3.42
C GLU A 255 4.42 21.36 4.13
N PHE A 256 5.47 21.06 3.38
CA PHE A 256 6.70 20.47 3.91
C PHE A 256 7.66 21.55 4.42
N ARG A 257 7.58 21.90 5.72
CA ARG A 257 8.50 22.89 6.30
C ARG A 257 9.97 22.45 6.32
N GLN A 258 10.23 21.15 6.42
CA GLN A 258 11.60 20.59 6.43
C GLN A 258 11.75 19.56 5.30
N ARG A 259 12.11 20.08 4.13
CA ARG A 259 12.33 19.33 2.89
C ARG A 259 13.83 19.30 2.58
N ASP A 260 14.37 18.12 2.32
CA ASP A 260 15.76 17.91 1.89
C ASP A 260 15.77 17.02 0.66
N ASP A 261 15.71 17.66 -0.51
CA ASP A 261 15.72 17.00 -1.82
C ASP A 261 16.98 16.18 -2.06
N ARG A 262 18.13 16.68 -1.58
CA ARG A 262 19.41 16.00 -1.75
C ARG A 262 19.38 14.63 -1.09
N HIS A 263 18.81 14.53 0.10
CA HIS A 263 18.69 13.25 0.82
C HIS A 263 17.35 12.55 0.64
N ARG A 264 16.44 13.09 -0.20
CA ARG A 264 15.07 12.60 -0.37
C ARG A 264 14.37 12.42 0.97
N ARG A 265 14.43 13.47 1.80
CA ARG A 265 13.81 13.49 3.12
C ARG A 265 12.72 14.53 3.20
N LEU A 266 11.65 14.19 3.90
CA LEU A 266 10.53 15.06 4.23
C LEU A 266 10.21 14.93 5.71
N GLN A 267 9.67 15.99 6.28
CA GLN A 267 9.03 15.97 7.58
C GLN A 267 7.59 16.47 7.45
N LEU A 268 6.65 15.61 7.81
CA LEU A 268 5.24 15.95 7.96
C LEU A 268 5.05 16.53 9.36
N THR A 269 4.72 17.80 9.44
CA THR A 269 4.42 18.46 10.72
C THR A 269 3.01 18.13 11.14
N ALA A 270 2.80 17.61 12.35
CA ALA A 270 1.45 17.41 12.86
C ALA A 270 0.81 18.78 13.13
N ARG A 271 -0.48 18.94 12.80
CA ARG A 271 -1.21 20.17 13.11
C ARG A 271 -1.34 20.29 14.64
N ALA A 272 -0.77 21.34 15.22
CA ALA A 272 -0.91 21.60 16.65
C ALA A 272 -2.33 22.07 16.94
N GLY A 273 -3.19 21.19 17.47
CA GLY A 273 -4.51 21.59 18.00
C GLY A 273 -5.73 20.73 17.62
N SER A 274 -5.65 19.40 17.64
CA SER A 274 -6.90 18.62 17.78
C SER A 274 -7.43 18.64 19.23
N GLY A 275 -6.56 18.97 20.20
CA GLY A 275 -6.93 19.38 21.55
C GLY A 275 -7.02 20.90 21.72
N GLN A 276 -8.25 21.39 21.90
CA GLN A 276 -8.60 22.67 22.55
C GLN A 276 -8.60 23.96 21.67
N GLY A 277 -9.76 24.23 21.04
CA GLY A 277 -9.98 25.50 20.33
C GLY A 277 -11.41 25.83 19.86
N ARG A 278 -12.45 25.01 20.14
CA ARG A 278 -13.85 25.47 20.04
C ARG A 278 -14.41 25.66 21.45
N ARG A 279 -14.42 26.91 21.92
CA ARG A 279 -15.27 27.33 23.05
C ARG A 279 -16.73 27.19 22.61
N GLY A 280 -17.37 26.10 23.04
CA GLY A 280 -18.82 25.92 23.00
C GLY A 280 -19.23 25.14 24.23
N SER A 281 -19.74 25.83 25.25
CA SER A 281 -20.34 25.21 26.43
C SER A 281 -21.55 24.38 26.03
N ALA A 282 -21.55 23.06 26.31
CA ALA A 282 -22.72 22.31 26.79
C ALA A 282 -22.44 20.80 26.95
N ALA A 283 -22.78 20.31 28.14
CA ALA A 283 -23.33 19.00 28.51
C ALA A 283 -22.50 17.71 28.35
N SER A 284 -22.29 17.11 29.53
CA SER A 284 -21.90 15.75 29.87
C SER A 284 -22.58 14.64 29.04
N GLY A 285 -21.83 13.58 28.72
CA GLY A 285 -22.36 12.29 28.25
C GLY A 285 -21.23 11.31 27.95
N SER A 286 -21.29 10.14 28.56
CA SER A 286 -20.30 9.05 28.54
C SER A 286 -20.09 8.37 27.19
N SER A 287 -18.84 8.29 26.71
CA SER A 287 -18.39 7.25 25.76
C SER A 287 -16.85 7.17 25.71
N ALA A 288 -16.29 6.26 26.51
CA ALA A 288 -14.89 5.88 26.44
C ALA A 288 -14.65 4.93 25.25
N SER A 289 -14.50 5.47 24.04
CA SER A 289 -14.05 4.68 22.86
C SER A 289 -13.45 5.48 21.68
N GLN A 290 -13.22 6.79 21.80
CA GLN A 290 -12.76 7.63 20.66
C GLN A 290 -11.39 8.32 20.86
N GLN A 291 -10.49 7.75 21.66
CA GLN A 291 -9.22 8.40 22.03
C GLN A 291 -7.96 7.89 21.27
N GLN A 292 -8.09 7.27 20.09
CA GLN A 292 -6.92 6.69 19.38
C GLN A 292 -6.48 7.37 18.08
N ASN A 293 -7.16 8.42 17.60
CA ASN A 293 -6.84 9.03 16.30
C ASN A 293 -6.03 10.33 16.35
N GLU A 294 -5.59 10.78 17.52
CA GLU A 294 -4.65 11.91 17.59
C GLU A 294 -3.20 11.40 17.38
N PRO A 295 -2.40 12.02 16.50
CA PRO A 295 -1.00 11.68 16.43
C PRO A 295 -0.34 12.10 17.75
N GLU A 296 0.02 11.11 18.58
CA GLU A 296 0.92 11.25 19.74
C GLU A 296 2.34 11.71 19.33
N ILE A 297 2.48 12.31 18.14
CA ILE A 297 3.73 12.69 17.52
C ILE A 297 3.60 14.12 17.00
N ARG A 298 4.65 14.92 17.21
CA ARG A 298 4.69 16.30 16.68
C ARG A 298 5.07 16.34 15.21
N TYR A 299 5.72 15.30 14.72
CA TYR A 299 6.05 15.16 13.32
C TYR A 299 6.29 13.71 12.93
N LEU A 300 6.17 13.43 11.62
CA LEU A 300 6.59 12.19 10.99
C LEU A 300 7.69 12.51 9.96
N GLY A 301 8.91 12.07 10.24
CA GLY A 301 10.03 12.18 9.31
C GLY A 301 10.11 10.95 8.41
N ILE A 302 10.37 11.15 7.12
CA ILE A 302 10.41 10.10 6.10
C ILE A 302 11.68 10.28 5.27
N GLN A 303 12.43 9.20 5.06
CA GLN A 303 13.54 9.13 4.12
C GLN A 303 13.20 8.06 3.09
N PHE A 304 13.06 8.49 1.84
CA PHE A 304 12.74 7.60 0.72
C PHE A 304 13.99 6.90 0.23
N SER A 305 13.80 5.69 -0.28
CA SER A 305 14.91 4.90 -0.79
C SER A 305 15.48 5.50 -2.06
N ARG A 306 16.81 5.59 -2.09
CA ARG A 306 17.54 5.99 -3.30
C ARG A 306 17.71 4.78 -4.18
N ASN A 307 16.76 4.57 -5.05
CA ASN A 307 16.78 3.40 -5.90
C ASN A 307 17.42 3.79 -7.24
N SER A 308 18.75 3.61 -7.34
CA SER A 308 19.55 3.98 -8.52
C SER A 308 19.21 3.18 -9.78
N ASN A 309 18.51 2.06 -9.60
CA ASN A 309 18.18 1.11 -10.66
C ASN A 309 16.76 1.32 -11.23
N VAL A 310 16.02 2.32 -10.75
CA VAL A 310 14.62 2.51 -11.14
C VAL A 310 14.51 3.64 -12.15
N GLN A 311 13.68 3.43 -13.17
CA GLN A 311 13.59 4.32 -14.33
C GLN A 311 13.22 5.76 -13.92
N PRO A 312 13.69 6.78 -14.66
CA PRO A 312 13.24 8.16 -14.47
C PRO A 312 11.70 8.23 -14.48
N GLY A 313 11.09 8.77 -13.43
CA GLY A 313 9.62 8.81 -13.26
C GLY A 313 9.06 7.87 -12.18
N THR A 314 9.88 6.99 -11.61
CA THR A 314 9.54 6.12 -10.46
C THR A 314 10.10 6.63 -9.13
N ASP A 315 10.43 7.93 -9.07
CA ASP A 315 10.96 8.53 -7.86
C ASP A 315 9.86 8.64 -6.80
N ASP A 316 9.85 7.70 -5.86
CA ASP A 316 8.91 7.64 -4.75
C ASP A 316 8.83 8.94 -3.97
N TYR A 317 9.93 9.68 -3.86
CA TYR A 317 9.96 10.97 -3.19
C TYR A 317 9.10 12.01 -3.90
N ALA A 318 9.28 12.17 -5.21
CA ALA A 318 8.52 13.13 -6.01
C ALA A 318 7.06 12.69 -6.15
N ARG A 319 6.83 11.38 -6.35
CA ARG A 319 5.49 10.79 -6.43
C ARG A 319 4.73 10.99 -5.13
N PHE A 320 5.37 10.80 -3.98
CA PHE A 320 4.75 11.04 -2.69
C PHE A 320 4.29 12.48 -2.54
N ILE A 321 5.12 13.46 -2.89
CA ILE A 321 4.76 14.88 -2.82
C ILE A 321 3.50 15.17 -3.65
N LEU A 322 3.44 14.67 -4.90
CA LEU A 322 2.28 14.85 -5.77
C LEU A 322 1.02 14.21 -5.20
N ARG A 323 1.12 12.98 -4.68
CA ARG A 323 -0.01 12.26 -4.08
C ARG A 323 -0.47 12.89 -2.77
N TRP A 324 0.45 13.42 -1.98
CA TRP A 324 0.19 14.11 -0.72
C TRP A 324 -0.62 15.40 -0.95
N GLU A 325 -0.24 16.20 -1.95
CA GLU A 325 -0.97 17.40 -2.33
C GLU A 325 -2.38 17.06 -2.83
N ALA A 326 -2.50 16.06 -3.71
CA ALA A 326 -3.79 15.61 -4.23
C ALA A 326 -4.71 15.06 -3.13
N ALA A 327 -4.16 14.34 -2.15
CA ALA A 327 -4.91 13.83 -0.99
C ALA A 327 -5.46 14.98 -0.13
N HIS A 328 -4.65 16.01 0.16
CA HIS A 328 -5.14 17.19 0.88
C HIS A 328 -6.17 18.00 0.10
N ASP A 329 -6.02 18.11 -1.23
CA ASP A 329 -7.03 18.76 -2.06
C ASP A 329 -8.37 18.01 -2.03
N ALA A 330 -8.33 16.67 -2.04
CA ALA A 330 -9.53 15.84 -1.92
C ALA A 330 -10.15 15.90 -0.51
N ASP A 331 -9.34 15.86 0.55
CA ASP A 331 -9.80 15.97 1.93
C ASP A 331 -10.43 17.35 2.21
N GLY A 332 -9.89 18.42 1.63
CA GLY A 332 -10.35 19.80 1.83
C GLY A 332 -11.62 20.20 1.07
N GLN A 333 -12.10 19.37 0.13
CA GLN A 333 -13.30 19.67 -0.66
C GLN A 333 -14.61 19.58 0.15
N PHE A 334 -14.60 18.98 1.34
CA PHE A 334 -15.77 18.81 2.18
C PHE A 334 -15.54 19.48 3.54
N GLU A 335 -16.12 20.67 3.74
CA GLU A 335 -16.04 21.43 5.01
C GLU A 335 -16.80 20.77 6.19
N ALA A 336 -17.51 19.66 5.95
CA ALA A 336 -18.22 18.91 6.98
C ALA A 336 -17.74 17.45 7.00
N PRO A 337 -17.34 16.90 8.16
CA PRO A 337 -17.07 15.47 8.28
C PRO A 337 -18.36 14.70 7.97
N PHE A 338 -18.26 13.66 7.13
CA PHE A 338 -19.34 12.72 6.93
C PHE A 338 -19.73 12.09 8.29
N PRO A 339 -21.03 11.78 8.52
CA PRO A 339 -21.46 11.12 9.74
C PRO A 339 -20.68 9.81 9.92
N THR A 340 -20.02 9.65 11.06
CA THR A 340 -19.23 8.46 11.41
C THR A 340 -20.09 7.20 11.56
N GLU A 341 -21.41 7.38 11.71
CA GLU A 341 -22.41 6.32 11.72
C GLU A 341 -23.04 6.21 10.34
N HIS A 342 -22.44 5.41 9.46
CA HIS A 342 -23.10 4.99 8.24
C HIS A 342 -23.88 3.71 8.53
N VAL A 343 -25.17 3.72 8.23
CA VAL A 343 -25.98 2.50 8.17
C VAL A 343 -25.80 1.94 6.77
N GLU A 344 -24.98 0.90 6.63
CA GLU A 344 -24.99 0.10 5.40
C GLU A 344 -26.38 -0.52 5.28
N LEU A 345 -27.13 -0.08 4.27
CA LEU A 345 -28.38 -0.76 3.94
C LEU A 345 -28.01 -2.19 3.51
N PRO A 346 -28.72 -3.22 4.00
CA PRO A 346 -28.49 -4.58 3.56
C PRO A 346 -28.49 -4.61 2.04
N SER A 347 -27.38 -5.04 1.44
CA SER A 347 -27.32 -5.28 0.01
C SER A 347 -28.50 -6.20 -0.35
N PRO A 348 -29.28 -5.90 -1.39
CA PRO A 348 -30.41 -6.74 -1.75
C PRO A 348 -29.86 -8.13 -2.04
N TYR A 349 -30.19 -9.08 -1.16
CA TYR A 349 -29.83 -10.47 -1.34
C TYR A 349 -30.31 -10.91 -2.72
N MET A 350 -29.40 -11.09 -3.67
CA MET A 350 -29.62 -11.94 -4.84
C MET A 350 -29.35 -13.40 -4.45
N ASN A 351 -29.89 -13.83 -3.31
CA ASN A 351 -29.98 -15.25 -2.99
C ASN A 351 -31.23 -15.78 -3.70
N GLY A 352 -31.03 -16.77 -4.57
CA GLY A 352 -32.06 -17.48 -5.31
C GLY A 352 -33.04 -18.23 -4.42
N GLN A 353 -33.87 -17.51 -3.68
CA GLN A 353 -35.14 -18.04 -3.21
C GLN A 353 -36.11 -18.06 -4.39
N GLU A 354 -36.57 -19.27 -4.69
CA GLU A 354 -37.73 -19.54 -5.53
C GLU A 354 -38.84 -18.52 -5.23
N VAL A 355 -39.20 -17.75 -6.25
CA VAL A 355 -40.40 -16.94 -6.23
C VAL A 355 -41.57 -17.90 -5.98
N PRO A 356 -42.39 -17.71 -4.92
CA PRO A 356 -43.62 -18.46 -4.80
C PRO A 356 -44.43 -18.27 -6.07
N ARG A 357 -44.79 -19.38 -6.73
CA ARG A 357 -45.65 -19.42 -7.92
C ARG A 357 -47.08 -18.98 -7.58
N GLU A 358 -47.27 -17.73 -7.17
CA GLU A 358 -48.59 -17.16 -6.93
C GLU A 358 -48.68 -15.71 -7.42
N PHE A 359 -48.06 -15.38 -8.55
CA PHE A 359 -48.53 -14.27 -9.40
C PHE A 359 -48.28 -14.62 -10.87
N THR A 360 -48.96 -15.67 -11.33
CA THR A 360 -49.17 -15.88 -12.76
C THR A 360 -50.23 -14.88 -13.23
N LEU A 361 -49.80 -13.73 -13.78
CA LEU A 361 -50.66 -12.97 -14.68
C LEU A 361 -50.74 -13.70 -16.02
N PRO A 362 -51.93 -13.75 -16.66
CA PRO A 362 -52.15 -14.59 -17.81
C PRO A 362 -51.32 -14.14 -19.00
N TYR A 363 -50.62 -15.13 -19.55
CA TYR A 363 -49.97 -15.16 -20.84
C TYR A 363 -50.96 -14.72 -21.94
N VAL A 364 -50.70 -13.56 -22.58
CA VAL A 364 -51.28 -13.24 -23.88
C VAL A 364 -50.18 -13.38 -24.91
N ASN A 365 -50.35 -14.39 -25.74
CA ASN A 365 -49.51 -14.81 -26.84
C ASN A 365 -49.73 -13.87 -28.04
N GLY A 366 -48.67 -13.37 -28.68
CA GLY A 366 -48.84 -12.64 -29.94
C GLY A 366 -47.67 -11.74 -30.36
N ALA A 367 -46.72 -12.35 -31.08
CA ALA A 367 -45.89 -11.83 -32.17
C ALA A 367 -45.78 -10.31 -32.44
N HIS A 368 -44.53 -9.88 -32.64
CA HIS A 368 -44.06 -8.65 -33.31
C HIS A 368 -44.42 -7.30 -32.66
N GLY A 369 -43.39 -6.60 -32.16
CA GLY A 369 -43.50 -5.18 -31.86
C GLY A 369 -42.23 -4.64 -31.22
N ILE A 370 -41.37 -4.05 -32.04
CA ILE A 370 -40.27 -3.18 -31.60
C ILE A 370 -40.91 -2.04 -30.82
N ALA A 371 -40.52 -1.84 -29.56
CA ALA A 371 -40.99 -0.69 -28.79
C ALA A 371 -40.28 0.58 -29.32
N GLU A 372 -40.96 1.26 -30.23
CA GLU A 372 -40.68 2.65 -30.62
C GLU A 372 -40.87 3.56 -29.39
N LEU A 373 -39.83 4.32 -29.06
CA LEU A 373 -39.92 5.44 -28.13
C LEU A 373 -40.74 6.56 -28.78
N PRO A 374 -41.66 7.23 -28.06
CA PRO A 374 -42.34 8.41 -28.59
C PRO A 374 -41.35 9.58 -28.73
N SER A 375 -41.16 10.04 -29.97
CA SER A 375 -40.40 11.26 -30.31
C SER A 375 -40.99 12.51 -29.63
N PRO A 376 -40.17 13.46 -29.15
CA PRO A 376 -40.65 14.72 -28.60
C PRO A 376 -41.11 15.69 -29.70
N GLU A 377 -42.27 16.32 -29.50
CA GLU A 377 -42.83 17.36 -30.37
C GLU A 377 -41.91 18.59 -30.46
N PRO A 378 -41.75 19.20 -31.65
CA PRO A 378 -40.97 20.42 -31.82
C PRO A 378 -41.79 21.65 -31.43
N LEU A 379 -41.34 22.35 -30.39
CA LEU A 379 -41.80 23.70 -30.04
C LEU A 379 -41.48 24.67 -31.19
N GLY A 380 -42.53 25.30 -31.71
CA GLY A 380 -42.46 26.27 -32.80
C GLY A 380 -41.65 27.50 -32.45
N LEU A 381 -40.63 27.79 -33.27
CA LEU A 381 -39.93 29.07 -33.29
C LEU A 381 -40.61 30.01 -34.31
N PRO A 382 -40.82 31.30 -33.98
CA PRO A 382 -41.37 32.28 -34.92
C PRO A 382 -40.34 32.68 -36.00
N PRO A 383 -40.81 33.22 -37.15
CA PRO A 383 -40.03 33.32 -38.37
C PRO A 383 -38.98 34.44 -38.36
N VAL A 384 -37.88 34.11 -39.03
CA VAL A 384 -36.74 34.92 -39.41
C VAL A 384 -37.17 36.11 -40.28
N ALA A 385 -36.83 37.32 -39.86
CA ALA A 385 -36.84 38.49 -40.73
C ALA A 385 -35.54 38.54 -41.53
N GLU A 386 -35.65 38.45 -42.85
CA GLU A 386 -34.59 38.78 -43.79
C GLU A 386 -34.19 40.26 -43.64
N SER A 387 -32.89 40.53 -43.69
CA SER A 387 -32.39 41.83 -44.14
C SER A 387 -31.15 41.59 -44.99
N VAL A 388 -31.32 41.99 -46.24
CA VAL A 388 -30.45 41.87 -47.39
C VAL A 388 -29.46 43.04 -47.42
N ASP A 389 -28.26 42.73 -47.90
CA ASP A 389 -27.24 43.57 -48.54
C ASP A 389 -26.57 44.74 -47.80
N GLY A 390 -25.25 44.82 -47.97
CA GLY A 390 -24.56 46.11 -47.90
C GLY A 390 -23.05 46.11 -47.70
N ARG A 391 -22.31 45.66 -48.72
CA ARG A 391 -20.99 46.15 -49.20
C ARG A 391 -20.12 47.10 -48.33
N GLY A 392 -18.81 46.84 -48.43
CA GLY A 392 -17.76 47.87 -48.55
C GLY A 392 -16.83 47.93 -47.33
N SER A 393 -15.52 47.69 -47.49
CA SER A 393 -14.48 48.73 -47.73
C SER A 393 -14.29 49.58 -46.47
N ASP A 394 -13.11 49.86 -45.92
CA ASP A 394 -11.71 49.74 -46.32
C ASP A 394 -10.89 50.06 -45.06
N GLY A 395 -9.59 49.80 -45.10
CA GLY A 395 -8.65 50.87 -44.74
C GLY A 395 -8.08 50.91 -43.33
N MET A 396 -6.76 50.70 -43.30
CA MET A 396 -5.77 51.20 -42.34
C MET A 396 -6.13 52.49 -41.58
N GLN A 397 -5.83 52.54 -40.29
CA GLN A 397 -4.58 53.10 -39.74
C GLN A 397 -4.37 52.68 -38.28
#